data_AF-A0A9C9NK91-F1
#
_entry.id   AF-A0A9C9NK91-F1
#
_cell.length_a   1.000
_cell.length_b   1.000
_cell.length_c   1.000
_cell.angle_alpha   90.00
_cell.angle_beta   90.00
_cell.angle_gamma   90.00
#
_symmetry.space_group_name_H-M   'P 1'
#
loop_
_entity.id
_entity.type
_entity.pdbx_description
1 polymer ?
#
loop_
_entity_poly.entity_id
_entity_poly.type
_entity_poly.pdbx_seq_one_letter_code
_entity_poly.pdbx_strand_id
1 'polypeptide(L)' 'MGKAVSSDLRERIVRGVAAGHSRRTMAARFEVAPSTAVRVQKRYRATGSVAPARQG' A
#
# COMPACT_ATOMS: atom_id res chain seq x y z
N MET A 1 -15.79 -4.61 -10.89
CA MET A 1 -14.64 -3.96 -11.53
C MET A 1 -14.11 -2.86 -10.63
N GLY A 2 -12.79 -2.76 -10.41
CA GLY A 2 -12.21 -1.82 -9.41
C GLY A 2 -10.87 -2.27 -8.81
N LYS A 3 -10.40 -3.47 -9.16
CA LYS A 3 -9.17 -4.05 -8.59
C LYS A 3 -7.88 -3.41 -9.09
N ALA A 4 -7.81 -3.00 -10.36
CA ALA A 4 -6.57 -2.56 -11.01
C ALA A 4 -5.96 -1.30 -10.36
N VAL A 5 -6.77 -0.26 -10.11
CA VAL A 5 -6.33 0.99 -9.47
C VAL A 5 -5.87 0.74 -8.02
N SER A 6 -6.55 -0.16 -7.31
CA SER A 6 -6.24 -0.45 -5.91
C SER A 6 -4.94 -1.25 -5.74
N SER A 7 -4.61 -2.17 -6.65
CA SER A 7 -3.35 -2.92 -6.63
C SER A 7 -2.15 -2.04 -7.00
N ASP A 8 -2.26 -1.23 -8.06
CA ASP A 8 -1.20 -0.29 -8.47
C ASP A 8 -0.89 0.71 -7.35
N LEU A 9 -1.91 1.28 -6.71
CA LEU A 9 -1.75 2.17 -5.56
C LEU A 9 -0.96 1.50 -4.41
N ARG A 10 -1.29 0.26 -4.05
CA ARG A 10 -0.58 -0.48 -3.00
C ARG A 10 0.86 -0.73 -3.36
N GLU A 11 1.11 -1.09 -4.62
CA GLU A 11 2.46 -1.33 -5.12
C GLU A 11 3.31 -0.07 -5.08
N ARG A 12 2.77 1.07 -5.51
CA ARG A 12 3.48 2.35 -5.45
C ARG A 12 3.78 2.79 -4.02
N ILE A 13 2.86 2.56 -3.08
CA ILE A 13 3.11 2.81 -1.64
C ILE A 13 4.29 1.96 -1.16
N VAL A 14 4.28 0.65 -1.44
CA VAL A 14 5.34 -0.27 -1.00
C VAL A 14 6.69 0.10 -1.62
N ARG A 15 6.74 0.34 -2.93
CA ARG A 15 7.97 0.75 -3.64
C ARG A 15 8.51 2.06 -3.08
N GLY A 16 7.66 3.05 -2.82
CA GLY A 16 8.09 4.33 -2.24
C GLY A 16 8.65 4.17 -0.82
N VAL A 17 8.03 3.32 0.01
CA VAL A 17 8.58 3.02 1.35
C VAL A 17 9.90 2.27 1.25
N ALA A 18 10.04 1.34 0.30
CA ALA A 18 11.30 0.62 0.05
C ALA A 18 12.41 1.56 -0.44
N ALA A 19 12.06 2.63 -1.17
CA ALA A 19 12.98 3.69 -1.60
C ALA A 19 13.37 4.68 -0.47
N GLY A 20 12.91 4.45 0.78
CA GLY A 20 13.28 5.26 1.95
C GLY A 20 12.24 6.30 2.37
N HIS A 21 11.11 6.43 1.67
CA HIS A 21 10.06 7.33 2.12
C HIS A 21 9.30 6.79 3.33
N SER A 22 8.79 7.69 4.17
CA SER A 22 7.91 7.30 5.26
C SER A 22 6.54 6.86 4.73
N ARG A 23 5.85 5.96 5.46
CA ARG A 23 4.47 5.57 5.16
C ARG A 23 3.52 6.76 5.12
N ARG A 24 3.76 7.77 5.97
CA ARG A 24 2.96 9.00 6.04
C ARG A 24 3.17 9.87 4.79
N THR A 25 4.42 9.98 4.31
CA THR A 25 4.75 10.68 3.06
C THR A 25 4.05 10.03 1.87
N MET A 26 4.09 8.69 1.78
CA MET A 26 3.41 7.97 0.71
C MET A 26 1.88 8.12 0.79
N ALA A 27 1.32 8.15 2.00
CA ALA A 27 -0.11 8.37 2.20
C ALA A 27 -0.56 9.75 1.69
N ALA A 28 0.20 10.80 2.03
CA ALA A 28 -0.06 12.15 1.54
C ALA A 28 0.08 12.24 0.01
N ARG A 29 1.12 11.63 -0.57
CA ARG A 29 1.37 11.64 -2.03
C ARG A 29 0.25 11.00 -2.85
N PHE A 30 -0.43 10.01 -2.30
CA PHE A 30 -1.52 9.31 -2.98
C PHE A 30 -2.90 9.63 -2.42
N GLU A 31 -3.01 10.69 -1.61
CA GLU A 31 -4.27 11.16 -1.04
C GLU A 31 -5.08 10.06 -0.32
N VAL A 32 -4.38 9.16 0.37
CA VAL A 32 -5.00 8.12 1.19
C VAL A 32 -4.82 8.40 2.67
N ALA A 33 -5.72 7.85 3.48
CA ALA A 33 -5.55 7.86 4.93
C ALA A 33 -4.19 7.24 5.34
N PRO A 34 -3.44 7.82 6.30
CA PRO A 34 -2.18 7.25 6.77
C PRO A 34 -2.29 5.80 7.24
N SER A 35 -3.44 5.43 7.83
CA SER A 35 -3.75 4.06 8.24
C SER A 35 -3.75 3.07 7.07
N THR A 36 -4.14 3.50 5.88
CA THR A 36 -4.10 2.69 4.65
C THR A 36 -2.67 2.34 4.28
N ALA A 37 -1.77 3.32 4.22
CA ALA A 37 -0.36 3.06 3.91
C ALA A 37 0.31 2.16 4.96
N VAL A 38 -0.05 2.32 6.24
CA VAL A 38 0.41 1.44 7.32
C VAL A 38 -0.08 0.00 7.12
N ARG A 39 -1.38 -0.20 6.84
CA ARG A 39 -1.97 -1.53 6.60
C ARG A 39 -1.35 -2.22 5.39
N VAL A 40 -1.15 -1.48 4.29
CA VAL A 40 -0.51 -1.97 3.07
C VAL A 40 0.90 -2.45 3.36
N GLN A 41 1.71 -1.61 4.03
CA GLN A 41 3.09 -1.97 4.33
C GLN A 41 3.18 -3.12 5.36
N LYS A 42 2.29 -3.15 6.36
CA LYS A 42 2.22 -4.25 7.35
C LYS A 42 1.92 -5.57 6.65
N ARG A 43 0.95 -5.57 5.74
CA ARG A 43 0.61 -6.75 4.95
C ARG A 43 1.76 -7.20 4.06
N TYR A 44 2.36 -6.27 3.31
CA TYR A 44 3.50 -6.58 2.45
C TYR A 44 4.68 -7.19 3.24
N ARG A 45 4.96 -6.69 4.45
CA ARG A 45 5.98 -7.30 5.32
C ARG A 45 5.62 -8.70 5.80
N ALA A 46 4.34 -9.00 5.98
CA ALA A 46 3.88 -10.29 6.45
C ALA A 46 3.78 -11.35 5.33
N THR A 47 3.45 -10.93 4.10
CA THR A 47 3.12 -11.88 3.00
C THR A 47 4.00 -11.72 1.77
N GLY A 48 4.80 -10.67 1.66
CA GLY A 48 5.51 -10.29 0.44
C GLY A 48 4.60 -9.84 -0.71
N SER A 49 3.28 -9.77 -0.50
CA SER A 49 2.30 -9.50 -1.57
C SER A 49 1.50 -8.23 -1.32
N VAL A 50 1.33 -7.46 -2.40
CA VAL A 50 0.48 -6.26 -2.44
C VAL A 50 -0.99 -6.57 -2.72
N ALA A 51 -1.30 -7.83 -3.04
CA ALA A 51 -2.67 -8.27 -3.27
C ALA A 51 -3.50 -8.14 -1.98
N PRO A 52 -4.76 -7.69 -2.06
CA PRO A 52 -5.64 -7.64 -0.89
C PRO A 52 -5.81 -9.04 -0.28
N ALA A 53 -6.27 -9.09 0.97
CA ALA A 53 -6.72 -10.37 1.55
C ALA A 53 -7.84 -10.92 0.66
N ARG A 54 -7.92 -12.26 0.55
CA ARG A 54 -9.09 -12.89 -0.03
C ARG A 54 -10.29 -12.40 0.76
N GLN A 55 -11.12 -11.58 0.12
CA GLN A 55 -12.39 -11.14 0.69
C GLN A 55 -13.31 -12.34 0.57
N GLY A 56 -13.67 -12.92 1.71
CA GLY A 56 -14.68 -13.96 1.87
C GLY A 56 -15.73 -13.43 2.82
#